data_AF-A0A538RUT4-F1
#
_entry.id   AF-A0A538RUT4-F1
#
_cell.length_a   1.000
_cell.length_b   1.000
_cell.length_c   1.000
_cell.angle_alpha   90.00
_cell.angle_beta   90.00
_cell.angle_gamma   90.00
#
_symmetry.space_group_name_H-M   'P 1'
#
loop_
_entity.id
_entity.type
_entity.pdbx_description
1 polymer ?
#
loop_
_entity_poly.entity_id
_entity_poly.type
_entity_poly.pdbx_seq_one_letter_code
_entity_poly.pdbx_strand_id
1 'polypeptide(L)'
;MMSGLAKLLKVRRPGRRPSLCSQKRGFRPAFEALEDRVLLSGDAVLRWNALGAEASRIDHGIGFPSQEFGPTRASRAFAIEQIAIYDAVAAIDRTYQPFLTSVPADPSASLDAAIAQAGHDTLVALYSNQPAMFDAALAEDLAAIPDSAAKTAGIAIGHLTAGHTLAVRANDGSQKDAVGQPVNYTYGDQPGQWRPERRTGAASRRL
;
A
#
# COMPACT_ATOMS: atom_id res chain seq x y z
N MET A 1 68.15 -58.37 36.41
CA MET A 1 66.87 -58.73 37.06
C MET A 1 66.40 -57.53 37.88
N MET A 2 65.14 -57.13 37.67
CA MET A 2 64.23 -56.38 38.54
C MET A 2 64.77 -55.20 39.38
N SER A 3 64.34 -53.98 39.06
CA SER A 3 64.23 -52.89 40.05
C SER A 3 63.03 -52.00 39.71
N GLY A 4 62.01 -52.02 40.58
CA GLY A 4 60.84 -51.15 40.54
C GLY A 4 60.79 -50.31 41.81
N LEU A 5 60.87 -48.99 41.66
CA LEU A 5 60.86 -48.01 42.76
C LEU A 5 59.45 -47.50 43.05
N ALA A 6 59.12 -47.46 44.34
CA ALA A 6 57.86 -46.99 44.92
C ALA A 6 57.60 -45.49 44.66
N LYS A 7 56.36 -45.15 44.28
CA LYS A 7 55.87 -43.77 44.18
C LYS A 7 55.07 -43.38 45.42
N LEU A 8 55.48 -42.24 45.98
CA LEU A 8 55.00 -41.59 47.20
C LEU A 8 53.60 -40.97 47.02
N LEU A 9 52.63 -41.33 47.89
CA LEU A 9 51.34 -40.66 48.00
C LEU A 9 51.50 -39.26 48.62
N LYS A 10 50.94 -38.23 47.97
CA LYS A 10 50.87 -36.86 48.51
C LYS A 10 49.41 -36.48 48.80
N VAL A 11 49.18 -36.12 50.07
CA VAL A 11 47.90 -35.72 50.66
C VAL A 11 47.43 -34.35 50.13
N ARG A 12 46.11 -34.24 49.87
CA ARG A 12 45.38 -33.06 49.36
C ARG A 12 45.38 -31.89 50.35
N ARG A 13 45.60 -30.67 49.86
CA ARG A 13 45.24 -29.40 50.54
C ARG A 13 43.93 -28.85 49.94
N PRO A 14 43.04 -28.19 50.71
CA PRO A 14 41.79 -27.69 50.19
C PRO A 14 42.02 -26.36 49.43
N GLY A 15 41.68 -26.34 48.14
CA GLY A 15 41.66 -25.13 47.33
C GLY A 15 40.42 -24.28 47.61
N ARG A 16 40.63 -22.98 47.84
CA ARG A 16 39.61 -21.91 47.92
C ARG A 16 38.60 -22.03 46.78
N ARG A 17 37.29 -21.98 47.10
CA ARG A 17 36.23 -21.79 46.10
C ARG A 17 36.32 -20.36 45.54
N PRO A 18 36.41 -20.16 44.21
CA PRO A 18 36.24 -18.83 43.64
C PRO A 18 34.77 -18.41 43.75
N SER A 19 34.55 -17.17 44.17
CA SER A 19 33.26 -16.50 44.17
C SER A 19 32.70 -16.41 42.75
N LEU A 20 31.44 -16.82 42.56
CA LEU A 20 30.69 -16.57 41.34
C LEU A 20 30.47 -15.05 41.21
N CYS A 21 31.37 -14.38 40.50
CA CYS A 21 31.11 -13.03 40.03
C CYS A 21 29.94 -13.12 39.05
N SER A 22 28.80 -12.54 39.41
CA SER A 22 27.66 -12.37 38.51
C SER A 22 28.13 -11.51 37.34
N GLN A 23 28.48 -12.15 36.23
CA GLN A 23 28.69 -11.45 34.97
C GLN A 23 27.34 -10.89 34.55
N LYS A 24 27.13 -9.60 34.83
CA LYS A 24 26.06 -8.83 34.21
C LYS A 24 26.27 -8.94 32.70
N ARG A 25 25.41 -9.72 32.03
CA ARG A 25 25.38 -9.80 30.57
C ARG A 25 25.10 -8.39 30.07
N GLY A 26 26.13 -7.71 29.59
CA GLY A 26 25.97 -6.42 28.95
C GLY A 26 25.02 -6.60 27.77
N PHE A 27 23.94 -5.82 27.76
CA PHE A 27 23.05 -5.73 26.62
C PHE A 27 23.89 -5.24 25.43
N ARG A 28 24.12 -6.12 24.46
CA ARG A 28 24.70 -5.77 23.17
C ARG A 28 23.52 -5.54 22.23
N PRO A 29 23.24 -4.30 21.80
CA PRO A 29 22.27 -4.10 20.75
C PRO A 29 22.80 -4.81 19.50
N ALA A 30 22.10 -5.85 19.06
CA ALA A 30 22.27 -6.37 17.72
C ALA A 30 21.56 -5.39 16.80
N PHE A 31 22.32 -4.60 16.03
CA PHE A 31 21.75 -3.92 14.89
C PHE A 31 21.57 -5.01 13.83
N GLU A 32 20.36 -5.55 13.73
CA GLU A 32 19.96 -6.28 12.54
C GLU A 32 20.01 -5.26 11.42
N ALA A 33 20.98 -5.40 10.52
CA ALA A 33 20.97 -4.63 9.29
C ALA A 33 19.68 -5.05 8.58
N LEU A 34 18.67 -4.18 8.65
CA LEU A 34 17.50 -4.29 7.79
C LEU A 34 18.06 -4.45 6.38
N GLU A 35 17.62 -5.51 5.72
CA GLU A 35 17.98 -5.89 4.35
C GLU A 35 18.14 -4.61 3.52
N ASP A 36 19.18 -4.54 2.67
CA ASP A 36 19.36 -3.43 1.74
C ASP A 36 18.09 -3.34 0.88
N ARG A 37 17.12 -2.56 1.35
CA ARG A 37 15.90 -2.27 0.63
C ARG A 37 16.33 -1.31 -0.45
N VAL A 38 16.76 -1.87 -1.58
CA VAL A 38 16.68 -1.15 -2.85
C VAL A 38 15.19 -0.97 -3.12
N LEU A 39 14.61 0.07 -2.50
CA LEU A 39 13.19 0.44 -2.52
C LEU A 39 12.78 0.97 -3.90
N LEU A 40 13.05 0.26 -4.99
CA LEU A 40 12.53 0.70 -6.30
C LEU A 40 10.98 0.60 -6.30
N SER A 41 10.44 -0.55 -5.90
CA SER A 41 8.99 -0.77 -5.82
C SER A 41 8.31 0.00 -4.67
N GLY A 42 9.00 0.20 -3.55
CA GLY A 42 8.45 0.92 -2.40
C GLY A 42 8.22 2.41 -2.68
N ASP A 43 9.07 3.02 -3.51
CA ASP A 43 8.89 4.42 -3.92
C ASP A 43 7.69 4.57 -4.88
N ALA A 44 7.59 3.68 -5.88
CA ALA A 44 6.49 3.71 -6.84
C ALA A 44 5.11 3.55 -6.17
N VAL A 45 4.93 2.58 -5.26
CA VAL A 45 3.64 2.38 -4.56
C VAL A 45 3.27 3.61 -3.73
N LEU A 46 4.23 4.19 -3.01
CA LEU A 46 3.99 5.38 -2.19
C LEU A 46 3.65 6.61 -3.04
N ARG A 47 4.32 6.76 -4.18
CA ARG A 47 4.06 7.84 -5.13
C ARG A 47 2.65 7.76 -5.72
N TRP A 48 2.22 6.59 -6.18
CA TRP A 48 0.88 6.41 -6.75
C TRP A 48 -0.22 6.59 -5.70
N ASN A 49 -0.02 6.10 -4.47
CA ASN A 49 -0.91 6.40 -3.35
C ASN A 49 -1.01 7.92 -3.06
N ALA A 50 0.11 8.65 -3.14
CA ALA A 50 0.12 10.10 -2.97
C ALA A 50 -0.65 10.81 -4.11
N LEU A 51 -0.54 10.34 -5.35
CA LEU A 51 -1.32 10.83 -6.49
C LEU A 51 -2.82 10.54 -6.33
N GLY A 52 -3.19 9.36 -5.84
CA GLY A 52 -4.57 9.04 -5.48
C GLY A 52 -5.11 10.01 -4.42
N ALA A 53 -4.35 10.25 -3.34
CA ALA A 53 -4.73 11.19 -2.29
C ALA A 53 -4.90 12.62 -2.83
N GLU A 54 -4.00 13.08 -3.69
CA GLU A 54 -4.09 14.40 -4.34
C GLU A 54 -5.29 14.50 -5.27
N ALA A 55 -5.56 13.44 -6.05
CA ALA A 55 -6.74 13.38 -6.91
C ALA A 55 -8.04 13.50 -6.10
N SER A 56 -8.13 12.80 -4.97
CA SER A 56 -9.26 12.92 -4.05
C SER A 56 -9.35 14.33 -3.46
N ARG A 57 -8.23 14.99 -3.14
CA ARG A 57 -8.22 16.37 -2.65
C ARG A 57 -8.80 17.34 -3.69
N ILE A 58 -8.42 17.19 -4.96
CA ILE A 58 -8.91 18.00 -6.07
C ILE A 58 -10.40 17.71 -6.34
N ASP A 59 -10.81 16.44 -6.34
CA ASP A 59 -12.20 16.01 -6.57
C ASP A 59 -13.19 16.61 -5.56
N HIS A 60 -12.74 16.78 -4.31
CA HIS A 60 -13.53 17.38 -3.23
C HIS A 60 -13.27 18.90 -3.08
N GLY A 61 -12.53 19.49 -4.01
CA GLY A 61 -12.25 20.92 -4.07
C GLY A 61 -13.47 21.75 -4.48
N ILE A 62 -13.48 23.03 -4.10
CA ILE A 62 -14.52 23.97 -4.52
C ILE A 62 -14.47 24.14 -6.05
N GLY A 63 -15.61 23.95 -6.71
CA GLY A 63 -15.74 24.14 -8.16
C GLY A 63 -15.39 22.92 -9.01
N PHE A 64 -15.08 21.77 -8.40
CA PHE A 64 -14.83 20.52 -9.11
C PHE A 64 -16.09 19.65 -9.15
N PRO A 65 -16.33 18.89 -10.24
CA PRO A 65 -17.40 17.92 -10.29
C PRO A 65 -16.98 16.73 -9.43
N SER A 66 -17.45 16.65 -8.18
CA SER A 66 -17.08 15.55 -7.27
C SER A 66 -17.50 14.20 -7.85
N GLN A 67 -16.53 13.45 -8.36
CA GLN A 67 -16.70 12.17 -9.03
C GLN A 67 -16.92 11.05 -8.02
N GLU A 68 -16.29 11.13 -6.84
CA GLU A 68 -16.41 10.12 -5.78
C GLU A 68 -17.35 10.51 -4.64
N PHE A 69 -18.00 11.68 -4.71
CA PHE A 69 -19.12 12.07 -3.84
C PHE A 69 -18.93 11.77 -2.34
N GLY A 70 -17.74 12.02 -1.81
CA GLY A 70 -17.44 11.90 -0.38
C GLY A 70 -16.55 10.71 0.00
N PRO A 71 -16.30 10.55 1.31
CA PRO A 71 -15.24 9.68 1.83
C PRO A 71 -15.47 8.19 1.51
N THR A 72 -16.72 7.75 1.38
CA THR A 72 -17.03 6.34 1.15
C THR A 72 -16.59 5.88 -0.23
N ARG A 73 -16.92 6.63 -1.31
CA ARG A 73 -16.46 6.20 -2.63
C ARG A 73 -15.00 6.59 -2.90
N ALA A 74 -14.48 7.64 -2.25
CA ALA A 74 -13.04 7.91 -2.27
C ALA A 74 -12.24 6.72 -1.69
N SER A 75 -12.69 6.16 -0.56
CA SER A 75 -12.08 4.94 0.02
C SER A 75 -12.20 3.74 -0.92
N ARG A 76 -13.31 3.61 -1.65
CA ARG A 76 -13.48 2.57 -2.68
C ARG A 76 -12.50 2.77 -3.85
N ALA A 77 -12.31 4.00 -4.33
CA ALA A 77 -11.38 4.30 -5.40
C ALA A 77 -9.95 3.91 -5.01
N PHE A 78 -9.51 4.24 -3.79
CA PHE A 78 -8.20 3.80 -3.28
C PHE A 78 -8.09 2.29 -3.14
N ALA A 79 -9.15 1.61 -2.70
CA ALA A 79 -9.13 0.15 -2.65
C ALA A 79 -8.94 -0.46 -4.06
N ILE A 80 -9.59 0.08 -5.09
CA ILE A 80 -9.47 -0.37 -6.48
C ILE A 80 -8.05 -0.16 -7.01
N GLU A 81 -7.49 1.03 -6.82
CA GLU A 81 -6.10 1.35 -7.18
C GLU A 81 -5.13 0.38 -6.52
N GLN A 82 -5.21 0.23 -5.19
CA GLN A 82 -4.28 -0.60 -4.42
C GLN A 82 -4.43 -2.10 -4.73
N ILE A 83 -5.64 -2.58 -5.05
CA ILE A 83 -5.83 -3.95 -5.53
C ILE A 83 -5.13 -4.18 -6.86
N ALA A 84 -5.25 -3.26 -7.81
CA ALA A 84 -4.59 -3.39 -9.12
C ALA A 84 -3.06 -3.40 -8.97
N ILE A 85 -2.52 -2.48 -8.16
CA ILE A 85 -1.08 -2.42 -7.84
C ILE A 85 -0.62 -3.72 -7.16
N TYR A 86 -1.38 -4.21 -6.17
CA TYR A 86 -1.05 -5.46 -5.48
C TYR A 86 -1.04 -6.65 -6.43
N ASP A 87 -2.05 -6.82 -7.28
CA ASP A 87 -2.12 -7.93 -8.23
C ASP A 87 -0.99 -7.85 -9.28
N ALA A 88 -0.58 -6.63 -9.68
CA ALA A 88 0.58 -6.43 -10.56
C ALA A 88 1.89 -6.91 -9.90
N VAL A 89 2.11 -6.54 -8.63
CA VAL A 89 3.28 -6.97 -7.87
C VAL A 89 3.26 -8.48 -7.62
N ALA A 90 2.13 -9.02 -7.18
CA ALA A 90 1.97 -10.44 -6.90
C ALA A 90 2.19 -11.31 -8.15
N ALA A 91 1.79 -10.84 -9.34
CA ALA A 91 2.02 -11.54 -10.59
C ALA A 91 3.53 -11.67 -10.93
N ILE A 92 4.32 -10.63 -10.66
CA ILE A 92 5.76 -10.59 -10.95
C ILE A 92 6.57 -11.29 -9.86
N ASP A 93 6.36 -10.93 -8.60
CA ASP A 93 7.15 -11.42 -7.45
C ASP A 93 6.80 -12.88 -7.10
N ARG A 94 5.55 -13.31 -7.32
CA ARG A 94 5.05 -14.69 -7.11
C ARG A 94 5.21 -15.25 -5.69
N THR A 95 5.57 -14.42 -4.72
CA THR A 95 5.63 -14.78 -3.30
C THR A 95 4.26 -14.72 -2.62
N TYR A 96 3.33 -13.96 -3.21
CA TYR A 96 1.98 -13.74 -2.69
C TYR A 96 0.90 -14.29 -3.62
N GLN A 97 -0.25 -14.64 -3.04
CA GLN A 97 -1.44 -15.02 -3.80
C GLN A 97 -2.10 -13.76 -4.38
N PRO A 98 -2.51 -13.77 -5.67
CA PRO A 98 -3.29 -12.68 -6.24
C PRO A 98 -4.62 -12.50 -5.49
N PHE A 99 -5.07 -11.25 -5.37
CA PHE A 99 -6.30 -10.88 -4.69
C PHE A 99 -7.53 -11.04 -5.60
N LEU A 100 -7.51 -10.49 -6.83
CA LEU A 100 -8.61 -10.64 -7.78
C LEU A 100 -8.20 -11.37 -9.06
N THR A 101 -7.06 -11.02 -9.64
CA THR A 101 -6.66 -11.51 -10.96
C THR A 101 -5.28 -12.13 -10.95
N SER A 102 -5.17 -13.31 -11.56
CA SER A 102 -3.89 -13.90 -11.92
C SER A 102 -3.66 -13.62 -13.40
N VAL A 103 -2.67 -12.76 -13.69
CA VAL A 103 -2.24 -12.50 -15.07
C VAL A 103 -0.93 -13.25 -15.34
N PRO A 104 -0.73 -13.80 -16.55
CA PRO A 104 0.57 -14.31 -16.95
C PRO A 104 1.61 -13.19 -16.90
N ALA A 105 2.67 -13.38 -16.12
CA ALA A 105 3.71 -12.39 -15.93
C ALA A 105 5.10 -13.00 -16.07
N ASP A 106 5.99 -12.28 -16.73
CA ASP A 106 7.42 -12.57 -16.75
C ASP A 106 8.03 -12.15 -15.40
N PRO A 107 8.71 -13.04 -14.65
CA PRO A 107 9.38 -12.67 -13.40
C PRO A 107 10.46 -11.60 -13.56
N SER A 108 10.96 -11.39 -14.78
CA SER A 108 11.94 -10.34 -15.11
C SER A 108 11.29 -9.00 -15.46
N ALA A 109 9.96 -8.90 -15.46
CA ALA A 109 9.26 -7.65 -15.70
C ALA A 109 9.60 -6.60 -14.63
N SER A 110 9.64 -5.33 -15.04
CA SER A 110 9.88 -4.22 -14.12
C SER A 110 8.67 -4.01 -13.21
N LEU A 111 8.88 -4.18 -11.90
CA LEU A 111 7.87 -3.90 -10.88
C LEU A 111 7.42 -2.44 -10.94
N ASP A 112 8.34 -1.49 -11.04
CA ASP A 112 8.03 -0.05 -11.03
C ASP A 112 7.17 0.33 -12.24
N ALA A 113 7.48 -0.22 -13.42
CA ALA A 113 6.68 0.01 -14.61
C ALA A 113 5.26 -0.58 -14.48
N ALA A 114 5.14 -1.75 -13.83
CA ALA A 114 3.85 -2.40 -13.59
C ALA A 114 3.00 -1.63 -12.58
N ILE A 115 3.60 -1.19 -11.47
CA ILE A 115 2.95 -0.37 -10.44
C ILE A 115 2.48 0.95 -11.06
N ALA A 116 3.34 1.62 -11.82
CA ALA A 116 3.01 2.90 -12.42
C ALA A 116 1.86 2.80 -13.43
N GLN A 117 1.90 1.80 -14.32
CA GLN A 117 0.80 1.59 -15.27
C GLN A 117 -0.51 1.20 -14.57
N ALA A 118 -0.45 0.36 -13.53
CA ALA A 118 -1.64 -0.06 -12.79
C ALA A 118 -2.30 1.11 -12.03
N GLY A 119 -1.50 1.92 -11.34
CA GLY A 119 -1.95 3.13 -10.65
C GLY A 119 -2.55 4.14 -11.63
N HIS A 120 -1.88 4.38 -12.76
CA HIS A 120 -2.36 5.26 -13.82
C HIS A 120 -3.73 4.86 -14.34
N ASP A 121 -3.87 3.63 -14.84
CA ASP A 121 -5.08 3.21 -15.55
C ASP A 121 -6.30 3.15 -14.62
N THR A 122 -6.08 2.78 -13.35
CA THR A 122 -7.15 2.81 -12.33
C THR A 122 -7.57 4.24 -11.99
N LEU A 123 -6.62 5.14 -11.72
CA LEU A 123 -6.93 6.51 -11.32
C LEU A 123 -7.52 7.35 -12.46
N VAL A 124 -7.08 7.17 -13.70
CA VAL A 124 -7.70 7.82 -14.88
C VAL A 124 -9.16 7.40 -15.05
N ALA A 125 -9.47 6.13 -14.81
CA ALA A 125 -10.83 5.62 -14.90
C ALA A 125 -11.75 6.15 -13.78
N LEU A 126 -11.22 6.32 -12.56
CA LEU A 126 -11.97 6.75 -11.39
C LEU A 126 -12.09 8.28 -11.29
N TYR A 127 -11.02 9.01 -11.62
CA TYR A 127 -10.92 10.47 -11.55
C TYR A 127 -10.74 11.09 -12.94
N SER A 128 -11.71 10.84 -13.82
CA SER A 128 -11.65 11.21 -15.25
C SER A 128 -11.53 12.71 -15.56
N ASN A 129 -11.66 13.61 -14.58
CA ASN A 129 -11.45 15.05 -14.76
C ASN A 129 -9.98 15.47 -14.61
N GLN A 130 -9.09 14.54 -14.25
CA GLN A 130 -7.69 14.83 -13.93
C GLN A 130 -6.68 13.99 -14.75
N PRO A 131 -6.95 13.57 -16.00
CA PRO A 131 -6.08 12.63 -16.73
C PRO A 131 -4.68 13.19 -16.94
N ALA A 132 -4.56 14.49 -17.25
CA ALA A 132 -3.27 15.13 -17.51
C ALA A 132 -2.29 15.04 -16.33
N MET A 133 -2.79 15.00 -15.08
CA MET A 133 -1.94 14.82 -13.89
C MET A 133 -1.37 13.40 -13.85
N PHE A 134 -2.20 12.40 -14.12
CA PHE A 134 -1.78 11.00 -14.14
C PHE A 134 -0.89 10.69 -15.35
N ASP A 135 -1.24 11.19 -16.53
CA ASP A 135 -0.46 11.02 -17.77
C ASP A 135 0.97 11.55 -17.57
N ALA A 136 1.11 12.73 -16.95
CA ALA A 136 2.39 13.33 -16.66
C ALA A 136 3.20 12.51 -15.64
N ALA A 137 2.55 12.02 -14.58
CA ALA A 137 3.20 11.19 -13.58
C ALA A 137 3.68 9.84 -14.15
N LEU A 138 2.85 9.18 -14.97
CA LEU A 138 3.23 7.95 -15.66
C LEU A 138 4.40 8.18 -16.62
N ALA A 139 4.38 9.28 -17.38
CA ALA A 139 5.46 9.63 -18.29
C ALA A 139 6.79 9.86 -17.54
N GLU A 140 6.76 10.52 -16.39
CA GLU A 140 7.93 10.72 -15.52
C GLU A 140 8.48 9.38 -15.01
N ASP A 141 7.62 8.52 -14.48
CA ASP A 141 8.01 7.22 -13.91
C ASP A 141 8.61 6.31 -14.98
N LEU A 142 7.97 6.24 -16.16
CA LEU A 142 8.47 5.42 -17.26
C LEU A 142 9.74 6.00 -17.87
N ALA A 143 9.95 7.32 -17.87
CA ALA A 143 11.19 7.92 -18.37
C ALA A 143 12.41 7.59 -17.47
N ALA A 144 12.20 7.37 -16.18
CA ALA A 144 13.25 6.95 -15.25
C ALA A 144 13.71 5.49 -15.45
N ILE A 145 12.90 4.67 -16.13
CA ILE A 145 13.19 3.25 -16.37
C ILE A 145 13.80 3.09 -17.78
N PRO A 146 15.00 2.50 -17.91
CA PRO A 146 15.60 2.23 -19.22
C PRO A 146 14.70 1.37 -20.12
N ASP A 147 14.66 1.73 -21.40
CA ASP A 147 13.90 0.97 -22.40
C ASP A 147 14.43 -0.46 -22.50
N SER A 148 13.54 -1.43 -22.23
CA SER A 148 13.88 -2.84 -22.13
C SER A 148 12.63 -3.69 -22.26
N ALA A 149 12.81 -4.98 -22.59
CA ALA A 149 11.71 -5.95 -22.57
C ALA A 149 11.05 -6.03 -21.18
N ALA A 150 11.83 -5.89 -20.11
CA ALA A 150 11.33 -5.85 -18.73
C ALA A 150 10.36 -4.68 -18.49
N LYS A 151 10.70 -3.48 -18.98
CA LYS A 151 9.82 -2.30 -18.91
C LYS A 151 8.52 -2.51 -19.68
N THR A 152 8.61 -2.99 -20.93
CA THR A 152 7.44 -3.27 -21.76
C THR A 152 6.54 -4.33 -21.14
N ALA A 153 7.12 -5.40 -20.57
CA ALA A 153 6.38 -6.43 -19.87
C ALA A 153 5.69 -5.88 -18.61
N GLY A 154 6.39 -5.04 -17.82
CA GLY A 154 5.81 -4.39 -16.65
C GLY A 154 4.59 -3.54 -17.00
N ILE A 155 4.71 -2.68 -18.02
CA ILE A 155 3.58 -1.88 -18.54
C ILE A 155 2.40 -2.79 -18.91
N ALA A 156 2.64 -3.85 -19.68
CA ALA A 156 1.56 -4.75 -20.10
C ALA A 156 0.87 -5.42 -18.89
N ILE A 157 1.62 -5.84 -17.88
CA ILE A 157 1.08 -6.44 -16.64
C ILE A 157 0.24 -5.43 -15.86
N GLY A 158 0.74 -4.20 -15.69
CA GLY A 158 0.01 -3.14 -14.98
C GLY A 158 -1.31 -2.78 -15.68
N HIS A 159 -1.29 -2.68 -17.01
CA HIS A 159 -2.49 -2.43 -17.81
C HIS A 159 -3.54 -3.55 -17.65
N LEU A 160 -3.11 -4.81 -17.73
CA LEU A 160 -4.01 -5.97 -17.59
C LEU A 160 -4.64 -6.03 -16.20
N THR A 161 -3.85 -5.83 -15.15
CA THR A 161 -4.33 -5.89 -13.76
C THR A 161 -5.28 -4.75 -13.42
N ALA A 162 -5.00 -3.53 -13.88
CA ALA A 162 -5.92 -2.40 -13.76
C ALA A 162 -7.24 -2.66 -14.50
N GLY A 163 -7.17 -3.08 -15.77
CA GLY A 163 -8.36 -3.39 -16.57
C GLY A 163 -9.23 -4.47 -15.94
N HIS A 164 -8.63 -5.55 -15.45
CA HIS A 164 -9.35 -6.62 -14.76
C HIS A 164 -10.01 -6.14 -13.46
N THR A 165 -9.27 -5.37 -12.65
CA THR A 165 -9.79 -4.85 -11.38
C THR A 165 -10.97 -3.91 -11.62
N LEU A 166 -10.84 -2.98 -12.57
CA LEU A 166 -11.93 -2.07 -12.96
C LEU A 166 -13.14 -2.84 -13.49
N ALA A 167 -12.94 -3.86 -14.33
CA ALA A 167 -14.03 -4.66 -14.89
C ALA A 167 -14.82 -5.41 -13.80
N VAL A 168 -14.12 -6.03 -12.84
CA VAL A 168 -14.76 -6.70 -11.69
C VAL A 168 -15.54 -5.70 -10.84
N ARG A 169 -15.07 -4.45 -10.76
CA ARG A 169 -15.64 -3.42 -9.89
C ARG A 169 -16.68 -2.54 -10.58
N ALA A 170 -16.82 -2.60 -11.90
CA ALA A 170 -17.74 -1.77 -12.66
C ALA A 170 -19.21 -1.88 -12.19
N ASN A 171 -19.59 -3.02 -11.62
CA ASN A 171 -20.96 -3.29 -11.19
C ASN A 171 -21.06 -3.80 -9.74
N ASP A 172 -20.14 -3.41 -8.86
CA ASP A 172 -20.11 -3.86 -7.45
C ASP A 172 -21.20 -3.24 -6.55
N GLY A 173 -22.10 -2.45 -7.13
CA GLY A 173 -23.24 -1.84 -6.44
C GLY A 173 -22.97 -0.42 -5.97
N SER A 174 -21.73 0.09 -6.07
CA SER A 174 -21.40 1.45 -5.67
C SER A 174 -22.04 2.53 -6.56
N GLN A 175 -22.42 2.16 -7.78
CA GLN A 175 -23.14 3.01 -8.73
C GLN A 175 -24.64 3.11 -8.42
N LYS A 176 -25.15 2.22 -7.55
CA LYS A 176 -26.53 2.27 -7.10
C LYS A 176 -26.58 3.22 -5.91
N ASP A 177 -27.25 4.35 -6.10
CA ASP A 177 -27.65 5.17 -4.97
C ASP A 177 -28.47 4.30 -4.03
N ALA A 178 -28.04 4.20 -2.77
CA ALA A 178 -28.86 3.57 -1.75
C ALA A 178 -30.22 4.27 -1.74
N VAL A 179 -31.30 3.50 -1.58
CA VAL A 179 -32.63 4.07 -1.28
C VAL A 179 -32.45 4.91 -0.01
N GLY A 180 -32.36 6.22 -0.16
CA GLY A 180 -32.02 7.15 0.91
C GLY A 180 -30.54 7.60 1.02
N GLN A 181 -29.82 7.87 -0.08
CA GLN A 181 -28.55 8.64 -0.09
C GLN A 181 -28.59 9.73 -1.18
N PRO A 182 -27.69 10.75 -1.12
CA PRO A 182 -28.02 12.17 -0.85
C PRO A 182 -28.95 12.85 -1.87
N VAL A 183 -29.17 12.26 -3.04
CA VAL A 183 -30.20 12.71 -3.99
C VAL A 183 -31.61 12.36 -3.48
N ASN A 184 -31.76 11.29 -2.70
CA ASN A 184 -33.05 10.71 -2.32
C ASN A 184 -33.21 10.39 -0.80
N TYR A 185 -32.26 10.75 0.07
CA TYR A 185 -32.55 10.67 1.52
C TYR A 185 -33.59 11.71 1.89
N THR A 186 -34.76 11.25 2.33
CA THR A 186 -35.79 12.16 2.86
C THR A 186 -35.42 12.55 4.28
N TYR A 187 -34.99 13.80 4.45
CA TYR A 187 -34.76 14.37 5.77
C TYR A 187 -36.06 14.39 6.58
N GLY A 188 -35.98 14.01 7.85
CA GLY A 188 -37.14 13.96 8.73
C GLY A 188 -37.26 15.17 9.65
N ASP A 189 -38.48 15.45 10.12
CA ASP A 189 -38.81 16.57 11.02
C ASP A 189 -39.19 16.12 12.45
N GLN A 190 -39.16 14.81 12.75
CA GLN A 190 -39.41 14.24 14.07
C GLN A 190 -38.12 14.01 14.88
N PRO A 191 -38.19 13.90 16.21
CA PRO A 191 -37.06 13.46 17.04
C PRO A 191 -36.51 12.11 16.58
N GLY A 192 -35.18 11.97 16.53
CA GLY A 192 -34.49 10.74 16.13
C GLY A 192 -34.29 10.56 14.62
N GLN A 193 -34.86 11.43 13.78
CA GLN A 193 -34.59 11.44 12.33
C GLN A 193 -33.36 12.30 12.02
N TRP A 194 -32.50 11.83 11.10
CA TRP A 194 -31.30 12.57 10.70
C TRP A 194 -31.68 13.87 10.00
N ARG A 195 -30.92 14.92 10.27
CA ARG A 195 -31.06 16.24 9.64
C ARG A 195 -29.69 16.81 9.28
N PRO A 196 -29.58 17.53 8.16
CA PRO A 196 -28.36 18.25 7.87
C PRO A 196 -28.22 19.38 8.88
N GLU A 197 -27.01 19.58 9.38
CA GLU A 197 -26.71 20.77 10.19
C GLU A 197 -26.92 22.03 9.34
N ARG A 198 -27.38 23.11 9.97
CA ARG A 198 -27.58 24.36 9.25
C ARG A 198 -26.21 24.97 8.95
N ARG A 199 -25.86 25.05 7.67
CA ARG A 199 -24.64 25.77 7.25
C ARG A 199 -24.79 27.24 7.63
N THR A 200 -24.09 27.67 8.67
CA THR A 200 -24.18 29.06 9.16
C THR A 200 -23.46 29.95 8.13
N GLY A 201 -24.24 30.69 7.34
CA GLY A 201 -23.72 31.52 6.25
C GLY A 201 -24.80 32.24 5.44
N ALA A 202 -26.01 31.70 5.37
CA ALA A 202 -27.17 32.46 4.94
C ALA A 202 -27.76 33.17 6.17
N ALA A 203 -27.40 34.44 6.36
CA ALA A 203 -28.07 35.32 7.31
C ALA A 203 -29.58 35.21 7.07
N SER A 204 -30.31 34.64 8.03
CA SER A 204 -31.76 34.73 8.04
C SER A 204 -32.10 36.21 8.26
N ARG A 205 -32.40 36.94 7.19
CA ARG A 205 -33.24 38.14 7.33
C ARG A 205 -34.58 37.65 7.87
N ARG A 206 -34.76 37.78 9.18
CA ARG A 206 -36.10 37.83 9.76
C ARG A 206 -36.56 39.27 9.57
N LEU A 207 -37.66 39.37 8.82
CA LEU A 207 -38.64 40.45 8.73
C LEU A 207 -38.08 41.87 8.53
#